data_AF-A0A239CFI4-F1
#
_entry.id   AF-A0A239CFI4-F1
#
_cell.length_a   1.000
_cell.length_b   1.000
_cell.length_c   1.000
_cell.angle_alpha   90.00
_cell.angle_beta   90.00
_cell.angle_gamma   90.00
#
_symmetry.space_group_name_H-M   'P 1'
#
loop_
_entity.id
_entity.type
_entity.pdbx_description
1 polymer ?
#
loop_
_entity_poly.entity_id
_entity_poly.type
_entity_poly.pdbx_seq_one_letter_code
_entity_poly.pdbx_strand_id
1 'polypeptide(L)'
;MKKILYIFSFIFLFTIACSSDDSEETPMGENPMEDTNPNNDDDQQNTFSCSTGNILITQDDVIAFGNLGCNFVPSLLIGDLNNTNSNINDISALSSLTDVGVLAIGNTTNLTNLNGLQNITEIDILIIRENTALENINALSSLIEVTGNIQIFDNDNLTNLEGLNSLELVINGLDIANNDGLTSIDGLDSFTQAFGGVRIIDNSNLQNVDGLSNLIHIDEGVAPNSASLPNDDDMVISSNPMLNDLCGITALIEADSDPNTSQGISGMYIVSGNAFNPSENDILNGDCSN
;
A
#
# COMPACT_ATOMS: atom_id res chain seq x y z
N MET A 1 20.51 10.19 15.33
CA MET A 1 21.41 9.80 14.22
C MET A 1 20.76 10.31 12.95
N LYS A 2 21.50 10.94 12.04
CA LYS A 2 20.91 11.53 10.81
C LYS A 2 20.41 10.38 9.92
N LYS A 3 19.09 10.25 9.74
CA LYS A 3 18.46 9.34 8.77
C LYS A 3 18.95 9.78 7.38
N ILE A 4 19.72 8.92 6.70
CA ILE A 4 20.10 9.12 5.29
C ILE A 4 19.01 8.43 4.49
N LEU A 5 18.18 9.23 3.82
CA LEU A 5 17.07 8.80 3.00
C LEU A 5 17.62 8.23 1.68
N TYR A 6 17.55 6.91 1.51
CA TYR A 6 17.86 6.26 0.24
C TYR A 6 16.56 6.14 -0.56
N ILE A 7 16.30 7.11 -1.44
CA ILE A 7 15.19 7.04 -2.40
C ILE A 7 15.65 6.19 -3.59
N PHE A 8 15.14 4.96 -3.71
CA PHE A 8 15.12 4.27 -4.99
C PHE A 8 13.94 4.80 -5.79
N SER A 9 14.24 5.52 -6.87
CA SER A 9 13.28 5.88 -7.91
C SER A 9 12.79 4.59 -8.58
N PHE A 10 11.66 4.06 -8.15
CA PHE A 10 10.92 3.05 -8.90
C PHE A 10 10.01 3.75 -9.92
N ILE A 11 10.63 4.27 -10.99
CA ILE A 11 9.92 4.57 -12.23
C ILE A 11 9.95 3.27 -13.05
N PHE A 12 8.85 2.52 -13.08
CA PHE A 12 8.67 1.48 -14.10
C PHE A 12 7.85 2.06 -15.25
N LEU A 13 8.54 2.42 -16.34
CA LEU A 13 7.94 2.64 -17.66
C LEU A 13 8.42 1.52 -18.62
N PHE A 14 7.43 0.77 -19.10
CA PHE A 14 7.28 0.15 -20.43
C PHE A 14 7.95 -1.18 -20.87
N THR A 15 7.04 -1.97 -21.45
CA THR A 15 7.07 -2.79 -22.68
C THR A 15 7.78 -4.14 -22.71
N ILE A 16 6.92 -5.16 -22.80
CA ILE A 16 7.10 -6.46 -23.44
C ILE A 16 7.68 -6.30 -24.87
N ALA A 17 8.71 -7.07 -25.17
CA ALA A 17 8.97 -7.59 -26.51
C ALA A 17 9.52 -9.01 -26.39
N CYS A 18 8.65 -9.99 -26.63
CA CYS A 18 9.01 -11.38 -26.86
C CYS A 18 9.60 -11.50 -28.26
N SER A 19 10.80 -12.08 -28.42
CA SER A 19 11.24 -12.62 -29.71
C SER A 19 11.56 -14.10 -29.55
N SER A 20 10.67 -14.92 -30.10
CA SER A 20 10.91 -16.33 -30.42
C SER A 20 11.96 -16.42 -31.52
N ASP A 21 12.97 -17.27 -31.35
CA ASP A 21 13.69 -17.85 -32.48
C ASP A 21 13.97 -19.34 -32.20
N ASP A 22 13.33 -20.18 -33.01
CA ASP A 22 13.53 -21.61 -33.15
C ASP A 22 14.84 -21.89 -33.91
N SER A 23 15.60 -22.91 -33.50
CA SER A 23 16.29 -23.80 -34.46
C SER A 23 16.80 -25.11 -33.82
N GLU A 24 16.10 -26.18 -34.21
CA GLU A 24 16.49 -27.55 -34.61
C GLU A 24 17.70 -28.30 -33.99
N GLU A 25 17.41 -29.59 -33.74
CA GLU A 25 18.20 -30.68 -33.16
C GLU A 25 19.44 -31.14 -33.97
N THR A 26 20.38 -31.84 -33.30
CA THR A 26 20.76 -33.22 -33.69
C THR A 26 21.38 -33.99 -32.49
N PRO A 27 21.18 -35.33 -32.38
CA PRO A 27 21.65 -36.13 -31.24
C PRO A 27 22.92 -36.94 -31.56
N MET A 28 23.79 -37.19 -30.57
CA MET A 28 24.68 -38.37 -30.55
C MET A 28 25.50 -38.51 -29.25
N GLY A 29 25.41 -39.69 -28.62
CA GLY A 29 26.55 -40.37 -27.98
C GLY A 29 26.55 -40.47 -26.44
N GLU A 30 26.10 -41.61 -25.91
CA GLU A 30 26.36 -42.04 -24.53
C GLU A 30 27.82 -42.52 -24.35
N ASN A 31 28.48 -42.09 -23.25
CA ASN A 31 29.29 -42.96 -22.39
C ASN A 31 29.50 -42.28 -21.02
N PRO A 32 29.48 -43.01 -19.88
CA PRO A 32 29.42 -42.41 -18.55
C PRO A 32 30.82 -42.06 -18.08
N MET A 33 31.07 -40.77 -17.86
CA MET A 33 32.19 -40.30 -17.05
C MET A 33 31.64 -39.77 -15.73
N GLU A 34 32.18 -40.28 -14.62
CA GLU A 34 32.02 -39.70 -13.28
C GLU A 34 32.34 -38.21 -13.35
N ASP A 35 31.31 -37.38 -13.27
CA ASP A 35 31.49 -35.95 -13.05
C ASP A 35 31.58 -35.71 -11.54
N THR A 36 32.81 -35.64 -11.05
CA THR A 36 33.10 -34.92 -9.80
C THR A 36 32.97 -33.43 -10.08
N ASN A 37 31.74 -32.94 -10.25
CA ASN A 37 31.46 -31.52 -10.39
C ASN A 37 31.53 -30.86 -9.01
N PRO A 38 32.46 -29.93 -8.74
CA PRO A 38 32.44 -29.17 -7.50
C PRO A 38 31.42 -28.02 -7.54
N ASN A 39 30.64 -27.87 -8.61
CA ASN A 39 29.62 -26.81 -8.74
C ASN A 39 28.22 -27.34 -8.38
N ASN A 40 28.05 -27.85 -7.16
CA ASN A 40 26.76 -27.75 -6.49
C ASN A 40 26.71 -26.38 -5.80
N ASP A 41 26.71 -25.30 -6.59
CA ASP A 41 26.47 -23.93 -6.11
C ASP A 41 25.02 -23.51 -6.45
N ASP A 42 24.06 -24.38 -6.11
CA ASP A 42 22.61 -24.08 -6.17
C ASP A 42 22.07 -23.62 -4.79
N ASP A 43 22.97 -23.26 -3.87
CA ASP A 43 22.67 -22.59 -2.61
C ASP A 43 23.18 -21.13 -2.66
N GLN A 44 22.64 -20.31 -3.57
CA GLN A 44 22.65 -18.87 -3.33
C GLN A 44 21.64 -18.57 -2.23
N GLN A 45 22.02 -18.84 -0.98
CA GLN A 45 21.27 -18.36 0.18
C GLN A 45 21.17 -16.85 0.06
N ASN A 46 19.95 -16.33 -0.10
CA ASN A 46 19.70 -14.90 -0.07
C ASN A 46 20.30 -14.32 1.22
N THR A 47 21.29 -13.43 1.07
CA THR A 47 21.93 -12.79 2.22
C THR A 47 21.10 -11.61 2.68
N PHE A 48 20.26 -11.83 3.69
CA PHE A 48 19.42 -10.80 4.30
C PHE A 48 20.17 -9.94 5.32
N SER A 49 19.70 -8.71 5.56
CA SER A 49 20.32 -7.76 6.49
C SER A 49 19.32 -6.73 7.02
N CYS A 50 19.41 -6.39 8.32
CA CYS A 50 18.62 -5.31 8.91
C CYS A 50 19.03 -3.90 8.44
N SER A 51 20.15 -3.76 7.72
CA SER A 51 20.74 -2.47 7.35
C SER A 51 20.60 -2.13 5.86
N THR A 52 19.98 -3.00 5.07
CA THR A 52 19.77 -2.81 3.63
C THR A 52 18.33 -3.13 3.24
N GLY A 53 17.97 -2.86 2.00
CA GLY A 53 16.72 -3.37 1.44
C GLY A 53 16.74 -4.89 1.33
N ASN A 54 15.60 -5.54 1.55
CA ASN A 54 15.43 -6.98 1.44
C ASN A 54 14.20 -7.29 0.58
N ILE A 55 14.29 -8.37 -0.19
CA ILE A 55 13.19 -8.88 -1.03
C ILE A 55 12.95 -10.31 -0.59
N LEU A 56 11.73 -10.59 -0.10
CA LEU A 56 11.31 -11.89 0.39
C LEU A 56 10.31 -12.47 -0.61
N ILE A 57 10.73 -13.45 -1.40
CA ILE A 57 9.93 -14.00 -2.51
C ILE A 57 9.24 -15.30 -2.07
N THR A 58 9.86 -16.02 -1.15
CA THR A 58 9.41 -17.32 -0.65
C THR A 58 9.15 -17.32 0.85
N GLN A 59 8.41 -18.33 1.31
CA GLN A 59 8.19 -18.56 2.74
C GLN A 59 9.50 -18.80 3.51
N ASP A 60 10.51 -19.43 2.88
CA ASP A 60 11.82 -19.64 3.49
C ASP A 60 12.59 -18.32 3.63
N ASP A 61 12.44 -17.38 2.69
CA ASP A 61 13.01 -16.03 2.81
C ASP A 61 12.43 -15.29 4.02
N VAL A 62 11.11 -15.37 4.22
CA VAL A 62 10.42 -14.77 5.38
C VAL A 62 10.95 -15.31 6.70
N ILE A 63 11.13 -16.64 6.79
CA ILE A 63 11.68 -17.28 7.98
C ILE A 63 13.15 -16.88 8.17
N ALA A 64 13.95 -16.91 7.12
CA ALA A 64 15.38 -16.57 7.16
C ALA A 64 15.61 -15.10 7.58
N PHE A 65 14.85 -14.17 7.01
CA PHE A 65 14.89 -12.76 7.40
C PHE A 65 14.37 -12.56 8.84
N GLY A 66 13.24 -13.16 9.20
CA GLY A 66 12.68 -13.07 10.56
C GLY A 66 13.63 -13.54 11.65
N ASN A 67 14.45 -14.57 11.37
CA ASN A 67 15.49 -15.05 12.28
C ASN A 67 16.62 -14.04 12.55
N LEU A 68 16.73 -12.97 11.76
CA LEU A 68 17.65 -11.87 12.07
C LEU A 68 17.18 -11.03 13.27
N GLY A 69 15.89 -11.05 13.59
CA GLY A 69 15.32 -10.29 14.70
C GLY A 69 15.46 -8.77 14.51
N CYS A 70 15.34 -8.28 13.28
CA CYS A 70 15.44 -6.86 12.98
C CYS A 70 14.27 -6.10 13.64
N ASN A 71 14.58 -5.00 14.33
CA ASN A 71 13.56 -4.03 14.76
C ASN A 71 13.33 -2.94 13.71
N PHE A 72 14.36 -2.66 12.91
CA PHE A 72 14.33 -1.69 11.82
C PHE A 72 14.86 -2.31 10.54
N VAL A 73 14.25 -1.95 9.40
CA VAL A 73 14.79 -2.24 8.07
C VAL A 73 14.51 -1.06 7.12
N PRO A 74 15.48 -0.60 6.31
CA PRO A 74 15.26 0.52 5.39
C PRO A 74 14.22 0.22 4.30
N SER A 75 14.14 -1.03 3.84
CA SER A 75 13.17 -1.44 2.83
C SER A 75 12.93 -2.95 2.91
N LEU A 76 11.67 -3.34 2.80
CA LEU A 76 11.22 -4.71 2.80
C LEU A 76 10.16 -4.89 1.71
N LEU A 77 10.46 -5.72 0.73
CA LEU A 77 9.49 -6.21 -0.25
C LEU A 77 9.11 -7.64 0.14
N ILE A 78 7.81 -7.92 0.23
CA ILE A 78 7.23 -9.24 0.48
C ILE A 78 6.39 -9.64 -0.73
N GLY A 79 6.69 -10.81 -1.31
CA GLY A 79 6.10 -11.31 -2.54
C GLY A 79 6.95 -11.04 -3.78
N ASP A 80 6.38 -11.27 -4.96
CA ASP A 80 7.08 -11.10 -6.24
C ASP A 80 6.25 -10.26 -7.20
N LEU A 81 6.65 -8.99 -7.35
CA LEU A 81 5.98 -8.02 -8.23
C LEU A 81 6.00 -8.41 -9.72
N ASN A 82 6.68 -9.48 -10.11
CA ASN A 82 6.75 -9.99 -11.48
C ASN A 82 6.14 -11.40 -11.64
N ASN A 83 5.72 -12.06 -10.55
CA ASN A 83 5.21 -13.45 -10.58
C ASN A 83 4.19 -13.72 -9.47
N THR A 84 3.03 -14.24 -9.85
CA THR A 84 1.92 -14.51 -8.92
C THR A 84 2.08 -15.81 -8.11
N ASN A 85 3.15 -16.59 -8.32
CA ASN A 85 3.33 -17.90 -7.66
C ASN A 85 4.06 -17.84 -6.31
N SER A 86 4.00 -16.73 -5.57
CA SER A 86 4.58 -16.67 -4.22
C SER A 86 3.90 -17.69 -3.29
N ASN A 87 4.71 -18.52 -2.62
CA ASN A 87 4.23 -19.48 -1.64
C ASN A 87 4.10 -18.90 -0.23
N ILE A 88 4.34 -17.59 -0.07
CA ILE A 88 4.22 -16.89 1.22
C ILE A 88 2.75 -16.93 1.66
N ASN A 89 2.54 -17.49 2.84
CA ASN A 89 1.22 -17.57 3.48
C ASN A 89 1.27 -17.18 4.96
N ASP A 90 2.47 -17.06 5.54
CA ASP A 90 2.67 -16.68 6.94
C ASP A 90 3.85 -15.72 7.05
N ILE A 91 3.61 -14.51 7.56
CA ILE A 91 4.64 -13.51 7.83
C ILE A 91 4.87 -13.28 9.34
N SER A 92 4.40 -14.19 10.19
CA SER A 92 4.51 -14.08 11.65
C SER A 92 5.95 -13.98 12.16
N ALA A 93 6.91 -14.52 11.39
CA ALA A 93 8.34 -14.39 11.66
C ALA A 93 8.84 -12.93 11.69
N LEU A 94 8.08 -11.98 11.12
CA LEU A 94 8.44 -10.55 11.04
C LEU A 94 8.08 -9.75 12.30
N SER A 95 7.51 -10.39 13.32
CA SER A 95 6.99 -9.77 14.55
C SER A 95 7.97 -8.89 15.34
N SER A 96 9.27 -8.94 15.08
CA SER A 96 10.25 -8.05 15.71
C SER A 96 10.25 -6.63 15.15
N LEU A 97 9.73 -6.41 13.93
CA LEU A 97 9.76 -5.11 13.26
C LEU A 97 8.89 -4.09 13.99
N THR A 98 9.45 -2.90 14.21
CA THR A 98 8.77 -1.75 14.80
C THR A 98 8.79 -0.51 13.90
N ASP A 99 9.80 -0.41 13.03
CA ASP A 99 10.05 0.72 12.13
C ASP A 99 10.50 0.16 10.77
N VAL A 100 9.86 0.58 9.68
CA VAL A 100 10.22 0.15 8.32
C VAL A 100 10.26 1.36 7.42
N GLY A 101 11.35 1.56 6.67
CA GLY A 101 11.36 2.64 5.67
C GLY A 101 10.32 2.38 4.58
N VAL A 102 10.62 1.53 3.61
CA VAL A 102 9.62 1.12 2.60
C VAL A 102 9.10 -0.28 2.90
N LEU A 103 7.80 -0.43 3.12
CA LEU A 103 7.13 -1.72 3.18
C LEU A 103 6.26 -1.92 1.93
N ALA A 104 6.67 -2.83 1.06
CA ALA A 104 5.89 -3.23 -0.10
C ALA A 104 5.47 -4.69 0.04
N ILE A 105 4.16 -4.96 0.01
CA ILE A 105 3.60 -6.31 0.05
C ILE A 105 2.78 -6.48 -1.22
N GLY A 106 3.20 -7.36 -2.12
CA GLY A 106 2.40 -7.58 -3.31
C GLY A 106 2.63 -8.86 -4.08
N ASN A 107 1.63 -9.22 -4.88
CA ASN A 107 1.57 -10.48 -5.62
C ASN A 107 1.72 -11.72 -4.72
N THR A 108 1.10 -11.69 -3.54
CA THR A 108 0.99 -12.87 -2.68
C THR A 108 -0.37 -13.54 -2.89
N THR A 109 -0.37 -14.79 -3.36
CA THR A 109 -1.61 -15.52 -3.70
C THR A 109 -2.19 -16.32 -2.56
N ASN A 110 -1.46 -16.51 -1.46
CA ASN A 110 -1.88 -17.32 -0.32
C ASN A 110 -1.87 -16.57 1.02
N LEU A 111 -1.39 -15.33 1.06
CA LEU A 111 -1.34 -14.53 2.27
C LEU A 111 -2.71 -13.89 2.55
N THR A 112 -3.41 -14.38 3.57
CA THR A 112 -4.77 -13.91 3.88
C THR A 112 -4.82 -12.77 4.90
N ASN A 113 -3.72 -12.49 5.58
CA ASN A 113 -3.61 -11.46 6.59
C ASN A 113 -2.14 -11.06 6.78
N LEU A 114 -1.92 -9.94 7.48
CA LEU A 114 -0.57 -9.42 7.74
C LEU A 114 -0.02 -9.78 9.13
N ASN A 115 -0.49 -10.87 9.75
CA ASN A 115 -0.03 -11.24 11.09
C ASN A 115 1.50 -11.46 11.09
N GLY A 116 2.18 -10.74 11.99
CA GLY A 116 3.62 -10.56 11.97
C GLY A 116 4.02 -9.10 11.93
N LEU A 117 3.11 -8.18 11.60
CA LEU A 117 3.39 -6.74 11.53
C LEU A 117 2.83 -5.92 12.71
N GLN A 118 2.32 -6.59 13.77
CA GLN A 118 1.57 -5.98 14.87
C GLN A 118 2.33 -4.93 15.68
N ASN A 119 3.65 -4.94 15.62
CA ASN A 119 4.50 -4.05 16.40
C ASN A 119 5.01 -2.85 15.60
N ILE A 120 4.68 -2.75 14.30
CA ILE A 120 5.09 -1.61 13.47
C ILE A 120 4.28 -0.37 13.87
N THR A 121 4.98 0.70 14.22
CA THR A 121 4.38 1.98 14.62
C THR A 121 4.68 3.11 13.63
N GLU A 122 5.77 2.99 12.86
CA GLU A 122 6.23 4.00 11.89
C GLU A 122 6.59 3.29 10.58
N ILE A 123 6.09 3.83 9.47
CA ILE A 123 6.49 3.44 8.11
C ILE A 123 6.83 4.69 7.31
N ASP A 124 7.87 4.68 6.47
CA ASP A 124 8.05 5.79 5.51
C ASP A 124 7.08 5.62 4.32
N ILE A 125 7.07 4.48 3.63
CA ILE A 125 6.17 4.23 2.48
C ILE A 125 5.49 2.87 2.64
N LEU A 126 4.16 2.84 2.56
CA LEU A 126 3.36 1.61 2.62
C LEU A 126 2.71 1.33 1.27
N ILE A 127 3.00 0.17 0.70
CA ILE A 127 2.39 -0.31 -0.55
C ILE A 127 1.84 -1.71 -0.30
N ILE A 128 0.53 -1.90 -0.43
CA ILE A 128 -0.15 -3.20 -0.35
C ILE A 128 -0.90 -3.40 -1.65
N ARG A 129 -0.42 -4.30 -2.51
CA ARG A 129 -1.00 -4.45 -3.84
C ARG A 129 -1.09 -5.86 -4.40
N GLU A 130 -2.06 -6.11 -5.25
CA GLU A 130 -2.15 -7.36 -6.03
C GLU A 130 -2.13 -8.61 -5.11
N ASN A 131 -2.69 -8.51 -3.90
CA ASN A 131 -2.79 -9.63 -2.94
C ASN A 131 -4.21 -10.17 -2.95
N THR A 132 -4.56 -10.93 -3.98
CA THR A 132 -5.94 -11.39 -4.23
C THR A 132 -6.54 -12.24 -3.10
N ALA A 133 -5.70 -12.83 -2.23
CA ALA A 133 -6.16 -13.62 -1.09
C ALA A 133 -6.22 -12.83 0.23
N LEU A 134 -5.72 -11.58 0.27
CA LEU A 134 -5.63 -10.78 1.49
C LEU A 134 -7.01 -10.34 1.94
N GLU A 135 -7.44 -10.80 3.11
CA GLU A 135 -8.78 -10.53 3.66
C GLU A 135 -8.77 -9.34 4.62
N ASN A 136 -7.66 -9.10 5.33
CA ASN A 136 -7.55 -8.03 6.32
C ASN A 136 -6.11 -7.56 6.55
N ILE A 137 -6.01 -6.33 7.06
CA ILE A 137 -4.75 -5.67 7.44
C ILE A 137 -4.68 -5.35 8.94
N ASN A 138 -5.51 -6.01 9.77
CA ASN A 138 -5.66 -5.77 11.23
C ASN A 138 -4.33 -5.73 12.00
N ALA A 139 -3.32 -6.44 11.49
CA ALA A 139 -1.99 -6.45 12.06
C ALA A 139 -1.27 -5.09 11.98
N LEU A 140 -1.79 -4.10 11.25
CA LEU A 140 -1.24 -2.75 11.23
C LEU A 140 -1.79 -1.85 12.35
N SER A 141 -2.62 -2.36 13.27
CA SER A 141 -3.36 -1.56 14.28
C SER A 141 -2.53 -0.70 15.22
N SER A 142 -1.20 -0.86 15.24
CA SER A 142 -0.27 -0.02 16.00
C SER A 142 0.43 1.06 15.14
N LEU A 143 0.17 1.09 13.83
CA LEU A 143 0.73 2.06 12.90
C LEU A 143 0.13 3.44 13.19
N ILE A 144 1.00 4.40 13.54
CA ILE A 144 0.60 5.76 13.93
C ILE A 144 0.85 6.75 12.81
N GLU A 145 2.00 6.61 12.13
CA GLU A 145 2.47 7.60 11.16
C GLU A 145 3.02 6.93 9.90
N VAL A 146 2.62 7.47 8.75
CA VAL A 146 3.27 7.21 7.46
C VAL A 146 3.89 8.49 6.91
N THR A 147 5.22 8.59 6.93
CA THR A 147 5.93 9.83 6.55
C THR A 147 6.02 10.06 5.04
N GLY A 148 5.59 9.08 4.27
CA GLY A 148 5.46 9.09 2.82
C GLY A 148 4.02 8.82 2.41
N ASN A 149 3.83 7.93 1.44
CA ASN A 149 2.52 7.63 0.87
C ASN A 149 2.01 6.26 1.31
N ILE A 150 0.69 6.13 1.36
CA ILE A 150 -0.02 4.85 1.48
C ILE A 150 -0.67 4.54 0.14
N GLN A 151 -0.39 3.35 -0.39
CA GLN A 151 -1.03 2.81 -1.59
C GLN A 151 -1.62 1.44 -1.29
N ILE A 152 -2.94 1.30 -1.39
CA ILE A 152 -3.66 0.03 -1.20
C ILE A 152 -4.48 -0.22 -2.46
N PHE A 153 -4.05 -1.16 -3.30
CA PHE A 153 -4.76 -1.41 -4.57
C PHE A 153 -4.72 -2.83 -5.10
N ASP A 154 -5.73 -3.24 -5.87
CA ASP A 154 -5.83 -4.60 -6.43
C ASP A 154 -5.80 -5.70 -5.34
N ASN A 155 -6.47 -5.49 -4.19
CA ASN A 155 -6.63 -6.50 -3.15
C ASN A 155 -8.10 -6.96 -3.08
N ASP A 156 -8.53 -7.76 -4.07
CA ASP A 156 -9.94 -8.11 -4.32
C ASP A 156 -10.73 -8.67 -3.13
N ASN A 157 -10.07 -9.30 -2.15
CA ASN A 157 -10.72 -9.87 -0.96
C ASN A 157 -10.65 -8.99 0.29
N LEU A 158 -9.98 -7.83 0.23
CA LEU A 158 -9.86 -6.92 1.36
C LEU A 158 -11.20 -6.19 1.57
N THR A 159 -11.84 -6.39 2.73
CA THR A 159 -13.21 -5.90 2.95
C THR A 159 -13.32 -4.54 3.64
N ASN A 160 -12.29 -4.16 4.39
CA ASN A 160 -12.18 -2.88 5.11
C ASN A 160 -10.70 -2.55 5.41
N LEU A 161 -10.46 -1.41 6.05
CA LEU A 161 -9.14 -0.95 6.47
C LEU A 161 -8.93 -1.05 7.99
N GLU A 162 -9.68 -1.94 8.66
CA GLU A 162 -9.47 -2.23 10.07
C GLU A 162 -8.02 -2.69 10.26
N GLY A 163 -7.32 -2.03 11.18
CA GLY A 163 -5.88 -2.08 11.27
C GLY A 163 -5.19 -0.75 10.96
N LEU A 164 -5.85 0.25 10.38
CA LEU A 164 -5.30 1.61 10.31
C LEU A 164 -5.84 2.53 11.42
N ASN A 165 -6.51 1.97 12.42
CA ASN A 165 -7.33 2.70 13.40
C ASN A 165 -6.53 3.70 14.27
N SER A 166 -5.20 3.55 14.32
CA SER A 166 -4.28 4.43 15.04
C SER A 166 -3.50 5.37 14.12
N LEU A 167 -3.72 5.30 12.81
CA LEU A 167 -3.07 6.15 11.82
C LEU A 167 -3.58 7.59 11.98
N GLU A 168 -2.69 8.49 12.39
CA GLU A 168 -3.02 9.90 12.62
C GLU A 168 -2.61 10.78 11.44
N LEU A 169 -1.55 10.39 10.72
CA LEU A 169 -0.86 11.23 9.73
C LEU A 169 -0.35 10.42 8.52
N VAL A 170 -0.60 10.96 7.33
CA VAL A 170 0.00 10.55 6.04
C VAL A 170 0.53 11.80 5.34
N ILE A 171 1.80 11.82 4.91
CA ILE A 171 2.47 13.05 4.43
C ILE A 171 2.46 13.21 2.90
N ASN A 172 2.47 12.12 2.13
CA ASN A 172 2.52 12.18 0.66
C ASN A 172 1.38 11.37 0.01
N GLY A 173 0.23 11.36 0.67
CA GLY A 173 -1.03 10.93 0.07
C GLY A 173 -1.50 9.55 0.46
N LEU A 174 -2.82 9.41 0.45
CA LEU A 174 -3.54 8.16 0.64
C LEU A 174 -4.24 7.78 -0.67
N ASP A 175 -3.85 6.66 -1.26
CA ASP A 175 -4.47 6.11 -2.48
C ASP A 175 -5.04 4.72 -2.22
N ILE A 176 -6.37 4.59 -2.32
CA ILE A 176 -7.14 3.36 -2.15
C ILE A 176 -7.88 3.09 -3.46
N ALA A 177 -7.39 2.14 -4.25
CA ALA A 177 -7.89 1.93 -5.60
C ALA A 177 -8.14 0.46 -5.96
N ASN A 178 -9.15 0.14 -6.75
CA ASN A 178 -9.36 -1.22 -7.29
C ASN A 178 -9.38 -2.33 -6.21
N ASN A 179 -9.94 -2.09 -5.02
CA ASN A 179 -10.15 -3.15 -4.03
C ASN A 179 -11.61 -3.59 -4.10
N ASP A 180 -11.92 -4.52 -5.02
CA ASP A 180 -13.31 -4.88 -5.32
C ASP A 180 -14.09 -5.37 -4.09
N GLY A 181 -13.48 -6.09 -3.17
CA GLY A 181 -14.10 -6.57 -1.93
C GLY A 181 -14.36 -5.49 -0.88
N LEU A 182 -13.81 -4.29 -1.04
CA LEU A 182 -13.83 -3.23 -0.04
C LEU A 182 -15.24 -2.65 0.08
N THR A 183 -15.90 -2.84 1.22
CA THR A 183 -17.27 -2.34 1.46
C THR A 183 -17.31 -1.05 2.28
N SER A 184 -16.29 -0.84 3.11
CA SER A 184 -16.08 0.40 3.88
C SER A 184 -14.58 0.70 3.99
N ILE A 185 -14.26 1.95 4.33
CA ILE A 185 -12.91 2.38 4.71
C ILE A 185 -12.80 2.59 6.23
N ASP A 186 -13.62 1.87 7.00
CA ASP A 186 -13.54 1.85 8.46
C ASP A 186 -12.14 1.43 8.90
N GLY A 187 -11.70 1.97 10.04
CA GLY A 187 -10.33 1.89 10.49
C GLY A 187 -9.49 3.11 10.15
N LEU A 188 -10.04 4.18 9.57
CA LEU A 188 -9.35 5.48 9.43
C LEU A 188 -9.79 6.51 10.49
N ASP A 189 -10.38 6.06 11.60
CA ASP A 189 -11.04 6.95 12.58
C ASP A 189 -10.12 7.99 13.22
N SER A 190 -8.81 7.72 13.30
CA SER A 190 -7.84 8.65 13.90
C SER A 190 -7.20 9.58 12.85
N PHE A 191 -7.52 9.39 11.57
CA PHE A 191 -6.93 10.11 10.46
C PHE A 191 -7.55 11.51 10.33
N THR A 192 -6.81 12.52 10.80
CA THR A 192 -7.32 13.91 10.86
C THR A 192 -6.77 14.80 9.76
N GLN A 193 -5.60 14.45 9.21
CA GLN A 193 -4.84 15.27 8.28
C GLN A 193 -4.16 14.39 7.22
N ALA A 194 -4.36 14.77 5.96
CA ALA A 194 -3.60 14.24 4.83
C ALA A 194 -2.74 15.35 4.25
N PHE A 195 -1.47 15.08 4.02
CA PHE A 195 -0.68 15.84 3.07
C PHE A 195 -0.45 14.91 1.87
N GLY A 196 -0.50 15.41 0.64
CA GLY A 196 -0.40 14.53 -0.54
C GLY A 196 -1.75 14.06 -1.13
N GLY A 197 -2.87 14.67 -0.71
CA GLY A 197 -4.20 14.34 -1.23
C GLY A 197 -4.80 13.03 -0.69
N VAL A 198 -6.08 12.81 -1.02
CA VAL A 198 -6.83 11.58 -0.70
C VAL A 198 -7.53 11.09 -1.95
N ARG A 199 -7.26 9.85 -2.36
CA ARG A 199 -7.80 9.23 -3.56
C ARG A 199 -8.48 7.91 -3.21
N ILE A 200 -9.77 7.79 -3.53
CA ILE A 200 -10.60 6.60 -3.34
C ILE A 200 -11.29 6.28 -4.66
N ILE A 201 -10.75 5.31 -5.40
CA ILE A 201 -11.07 5.15 -6.82
C ILE A 201 -11.37 3.69 -7.19
N ASP A 202 -12.38 3.45 -8.03
CA ASP A 202 -12.63 2.13 -8.61
C ASP A 202 -12.82 1.00 -7.55
N ASN A 203 -13.35 1.29 -6.36
CA ASN A 203 -13.69 0.27 -5.36
C ASN A 203 -15.16 -0.14 -5.54
N SER A 204 -15.40 -1.23 -6.27
CA SER A 204 -16.73 -1.55 -6.83
C SER A 204 -17.83 -1.80 -5.80
N ASN A 205 -17.50 -2.35 -4.63
CA ASN A 205 -18.46 -2.63 -3.57
C ASN A 205 -18.46 -1.61 -2.41
N LEU A 206 -17.68 -0.52 -2.50
CA LEU A 206 -17.59 0.49 -1.45
C LEU A 206 -18.93 1.22 -1.31
N GLN A 207 -19.48 1.29 -0.10
CA GLN A 207 -20.81 1.85 0.16
C GLN A 207 -20.78 3.20 0.86
N ASN A 208 -19.78 3.44 1.72
CA ASN A 208 -19.62 4.68 2.45
C ASN A 208 -18.14 5.08 2.61
N VAL A 209 -17.92 6.30 3.10
CA VAL A 209 -16.60 6.82 3.49
C VAL A 209 -16.54 7.28 4.95
N ASP A 210 -17.27 6.59 5.84
CA ASP A 210 -17.44 6.99 7.26
C ASP A 210 -16.12 6.97 8.05
N GLY A 211 -15.16 6.14 7.62
CA GLY A 211 -13.80 6.14 8.15
C GLY A 211 -13.09 7.49 8.04
N LEU A 212 -13.53 8.42 7.19
CA LEU A 212 -12.97 9.78 7.08
C LEU A 212 -13.65 10.81 7.99
N SER A 213 -14.54 10.40 8.89
CA SER A 213 -15.36 11.30 9.72
C SER A 213 -14.58 12.33 10.56
N ASN A 214 -13.30 12.07 10.84
CA ASN A 214 -12.42 12.98 11.57
C ASN A 214 -11.40 13.73 10.69
N LEU A 215 -11.38 13.47 9.39
CA LEU A 215 -10.53 14.19 8.44
C LEU A 215 -11.04 15.63 8.33
N ILE A 216 -10.15 16.60 8.56
CA ILE A 216 -10.49 18.03 8.51
C ILE A 216 -9.53 18.83 7.63
N HIS A 217 -8.47 18.21 7.13
CA HIS A 217 -7.47 18.91 6.34
C HIS A 217 -6.79 18.02 5.31
N ILE A 218 -6.74 18.52 4.08
CA ILE A 218 -5.94 18.00 2.98
C ILE A 218 -5.10 19.18 2.47
N ASP A 219 -3.78 19.05 2.51
CA ASP A 219 -2.85 20.08 2.05
C ASP A 219 -1.74 19.49 1.16
N GLU A 220 -0.92 20.36 0.57
CA GLU A 220 0.23 19.98 -0.25
C GLU A 220 1.16 19.01 0.50
N GLY A 221 1.42 17.85 -0.12
CA GLY A 221 2.49 16.95 0.27
C GLY A 221 3.85 17.60 0.09
N VAL A 222 4.67 17.63 1.14
CA VAL A 222 6.08 18.01 1.04
C VAL A 222 6.98 16.89 1.53
N ALA A 223 7.36 16.00 0.62
CA ALA A 223 8.53 15.17 0.87
C ALA A 223 9.75 16.08 1.13
N PRO A 224 10.58 15.80 2.15
CA PRO A 224 11.80 16.58 2.37
C PRO A 224 12.68 16.51 1.11
N ASN A 225 12.83 17.67 0.45
CA ASN A 225 13.58 17.88 -0.80
C ASN A 225 12.88 17.44 -2.11
N SER A 226 11.55 17.28 -2.16
CA SER A 226 10.81 17.15 -3.43
C SER A 226 10.10 18.46 -3.81
N ALA A 227 9.95 18.69 -5.11
CA ALA A 227 9.01 19.69 -5.59
C ALA A 227 7.58 19.14 -5.43
N SER A 228 6.64 20.00 -5.03
CA SER A 228 5.20 19.70 -5.04
C SER A 228 4.82 19.07 -6.39
N LEU A 229 4.22 17.88 -6.35
CA LEU A 229 3.67 17.24 -7.52
C LEU A 229 2.31 17.89 -7.82
N PRO A 230 1.99 18.25 -9.07
CA PRO A 230 0.69 18.85 -9.38
C PRO A 230 -0.45 17.87 -9.07
N ASN A 231 -1.49 18.34 -8.35
CA ASN A 231 -2.66 17.59 -7.88
C ASN A 231 -2.38 16.60 -6.73
N ASP A 232 -1.32 16.83 -5.96
CA ASP A 232 -0.94 16.06 -4.77
C ASP A 232 -1.63 16.61 -3.50
N ASP A 233 -2.74 17.31 -3.65
CA ASP A 233 -3.52 17.88 -2.55
C ASP A 233 -5.03 17.83 -2.83
N ASP A 234 -5.41 17.11 -3.89
CA ASP A 234 -6.79 16.92 -4.28
C ASP A 234 -7.48 15.89 -3.38
N MET A 235 -8.77 16.10 -3.19
CA MET A 235 -9.69 15.06 -2.74
C MET A 235 -10.39 14.45 -3.94
N VAL A 236 -10.09 13.19 -4.24
CA VAL A 236 -10.66 12.47 -5.39
C VAL A 236 -11.40 11.23 -4.91
N ILE A 237 -12.72 11.24 -5.04
CA ILE A 237 -13.57 10.05 -4.83
C ILE A 237 -14.28 9.77 -6.13
N SER A 238 -13.85 8.73 -6.86
CA SER A 238 -14.41 8.49 -8.20
C SER A 238 -14.57 7.03 -8.59
N SER A 239 -15.56 6.77 -9.45
CA SER A 239 -15.78 5.44 -10.02
C SER A 239 -16.05 4.35 -8.97
N ASN A 240 -16.68 4.69 -7.84
CA ASN A 240 -17.14 3.72 -6.85
C ASN A 240 -18.66 3.49 -7.05
N PRO A 241 -19.09 2.54 -7.91
CA PRO A 241 -20.46 2.43 -8.38
C PRO A 241 -21.50 2.05 -7.31
N MET A 242 -21.08 1.60 -6.13
CA MET A 242 -21.96 1.34 -4.99
C MET A 242 -21.91 2.42 -3.90
N LEU A 243 -21.02 3.41 -4.03
CA LEU A 243 -20.81 4.43 -3.01
C LEU A 243 -21.94 5.45 -3.05
N ASN A 244 -22.84 5.34 -2.06
CA ASN A 244 -24.03 6.17 -1.94
C ASN A 244 -24.09 6.99 -0.66
N ASP A 245 -23.12 6.83 0.25
CA ASP A 245 -23.00 7.62 1.47
C ASP A 245 -21.63 8.30 1.56
N LEU A 246 -21.63 9.63 1.46
CA LEU A 246 -20.46 10.49 1.60
C LEU A 246 -20.54 11.36 2.86
N CYS A 247 -21.41 11.04 3.81
CA CYS A 247 -21.54 11.84 5.04
C CYS A 247 -20.26 11.82 5.89
N GLY A 248 -19.44 10.77 5.77
CA GLY A 248 -18.12 10.67 6.39
C GLY A 248 -17.15 11.80 6.08
N ILE A 249 -17.38 12.64 5.06
CA ILE A 249 -16.46 13.76 4.73
C ILE A 249 -17.01 15.13 5.14
N THR A 250 -18.13 15.18 5.89
CA THR A 250 -18.78 16.43 6.30
C THR A 250 -17.84 17.37 7.06
N ALA A 251 -17.05 16.83 8.00
CA ALA A 251 -16.15 17.65 8.81
C ALA A 251 -15.07 18.36 7.96
N LEU A 252 -14.56 17.70 6.92
CA LEU A 252 -13.61 18.28 5.98
C LEU A 252 -14.25 19.43 5.18
N ILE A 253 -15.46 19.22 4.65
CA ILE A 253 -16.14 20.25 3.86
C ILE A 253 -16.58 21.44 4.72
N GLU A 254 -17.00 21.19 5.96
CA GLU A 254 -17.27 22.27 6.93
C GLU A 254 -16.01 23.09 7.20
N ALA A 255 -14.86 22.43 7.41
CA ALA A 255 -13.58 23.10 7.62
C ALA A 255 -13.16 23.93 6.39
N ASP A 256 -13.31 23.38 5.18
CA ASP A 256 -13.00 24.07 3.93
C ASP A 256 -13.85 25.34 3.69
N SER A 257 -15.10 25.31 4.16
CA SER A 257 -16.02 26.43 4.02
C SER A 257 -15.79 27.56 5.05
N ASP A 258 -15.03 27.34 6.13
CA ASP A 258 -14.83 28.31 7.20
C ASP A 258 -13.67 29.28 6.87
N PRO A 259 -13.94 30.57 6.60
CA PRO A 259 -12.90 31.54 6.27
C PRO A 259 -11.98 31.90 7.45
N ASN A 260 -12.23 31.38 8.66
CA ASN A 260 -11.45 31.64 9.86
C ASN A 260 -10.45 30.52 10.21
N THR A 261 -10.44 29.43 9.46
CA THR A 261 -9.46 28.35 9.59
C THR A 261 -8.54 28.27 8.37
N SER A 262 -7.40 27.60 8.53
CA SER A 262 -6.54 27.18 7.42
C SER A 262 -6.74 25.71 7.08
N GLN A 263 -7.73 25.07 7.70
CA GLN A 263 -8.15 23.69 7.45
C GLN A 263 -9.07 23.64 6.22
N GLY A 264 -9.36 22.45 5.72
CA GLY A 264 -10.03 22.25 4.44
C GLY A 264 -9.15 21.58 3.39
N ILE A 265 -9.48 21.76 2.12
CA ILE A 265 -8.84 21.15 0.96
C ILE A 265 -8.06 22.26 0.23
N SER A 266 -6.73 22.19 0.21
CA SER A 266 -5.94 23.16 -0.56
C SER A 266 -6.06 22.97 -2.07
N GLY A 267 -6.27 21.72 -2.50
CA GLY A 267 -6.45 21.32 -3.88
C GLY A 267 -7.91 21.35 -4.34
N MET A 268 -8.28 20.40 -5.17
CA MET A 268 -9.61 20.28 -5.76
C MET A 268 -10.48 19.23 -5.05
N TYR A 269 -11.76 19.54 -4.84
CA TYR A 269 -12.80 18.56 -4.54
C TYR A 269 -13.33 17.92 -5.84
N ILE A 270 -13.08 16.61 -6.00
CA ILE A 270 -13.44 15.85 -7.21
C ILE A 270 -14.22 14.60 -6.80
N VAL A 271 -15.55 14.70 -6.84
CA VAL A 271 -16.47 13.57 -6.61
C VAL A 271 -17.27 13.29 -7.88
N SER A 272 -17.03 12.13 -8.50
CA SER A 272 -17.67 11.80 -9.79
C SER A 272 -17.71 10.30 -10.09
N GLY A 273 -18.73 9.83 -10.82
CA GLY A 273 -18.81 8.42 -11.23
C GLY A 273 -19.13 7.44 -10.09
N ASN A 274 -19.53 7.93 -8.91
CA ASN A 274 -20.02 7.11 -7.80
C ASN A 274 -21.55 6.90 -7.90
N ALA A 275 -22.15 6.09 -7.02
CA ALA A 275 -23.61 5.95 -6.95
C ALA A 275 -24.29 7.26 -6.54
N PHE A 276 -23.65 8.04 -5.66
CA PHE A 276 -24.04 9.40 -5.27
C PHE A 276 -22.85 10.35 -5.40
N ASN A 277 -23.06 11.55 -5.95
CA ASN A 277 -21.99 12.50 -6.25
C ASN A 277 -22.37 13.91 -5.77
N PRO A 278 -22.43 14.14 -4.46
CA PRO A 278 -22.82 15.43 -3.90
C PRO A 278 -21.76 16.50 -4.20
N SER A 279 -22.21 17.73 -4.44
CA SER A 279 -21.32 18.90 -4.37
C SER A 279 -21.00 19.22 -2.90
N GLU A 280 -19.98 20.05 -2.67
CA GLU A 280 -19.68 20.58 -1.33
C GLU A 280 -20.91 21.23 -0.68
N ASN A 281 -21.71 21.98 -1.45
CA ASN A 281 -22.94 22.59 -0.96
C ASN A 281 -24.00 21.57 -0.57
N ASP A 282 -24.08 20.44 -1.26
CA ASP A 282 -25.03 19.37 -0.92
C ASP A 282 -24.65 18.78 0.44
N ILE A 283 -23.35 18.50 0.66
CA ILE A 283 -22.81 18.03 1.95
C ILE A 283 -23.09 19.04 3.06
N LEU A 284 -22.80 20.33 2.86
CA LEU A 284 -23.07 21.39 3.85
C LEU A 284 -24.56 21.53 4.21
N ASN A 285 -25.46 21.12 3.31
CA ASN A 285 -26.90 21.11 3.56
C ASN A 285 -27.41 19.76 4.12
N GLY A 286 -26.52 18.81 4.39
CA GLY A 286 -26.84 17.47 4.87
C GLY A 286 -27.35 16.50 3.81
N ASP A 287 -27.24 16.85 2.52
CA ASP A 287 -27.56 15.98 1.37
C ASP A 287 -26.30 15.22 0.96
N CYS A 288 -25.84 14.34 1.84
CA CYS A 288 -24.59 13.58 1.70
C CYS A 288 -24.80 12.09 1.43
N SER A 289 -26.05 11.60 1.36
CA SER A 289 -26.35 10.20 1.04
C SER A 289 -27.68 9.98 0.29
N ASN A 290 -27.80 8.86 -0.43
CA ASN A 290 -28.99 8.49 -1.25
C ASN A 290 -29.40 7.01 -1.08
#